data_AF-A0A9E4CPS5-F1
#
_entry.id   AF-A0A9E4CPS5-F1
#
_cell.length_a   1.000
_cell.length_b   1.000
_cell.length_c   1.000
_cell.angle_alpha   90.00
_cell.angle_beta   90.00
_cell.angle_gamma   90.00
#
_symmetry.space_group_name_H-M   'P 1'
#
loop_
_entity.id
_entity.type
_entity.pdbx_description
1 polymer ?
#
loop_
_entity_poly.entity_id
_entity_poly.type
_entity_poly.pdbx_seq_one_letter_code
_entity_poly.pdbx_strand_id
1 'polypeptide(L)'
;MASVVAALSYMPAAAHAAPARFTAKTTVVDATGGVRIVAILTANRSLAVAERPRTVSVRLGTRTVALTRLARPLPGGRRAGTWRTAILTGATRKAALALRGKRPFVTLRFRKRAAVTLRPVLVDKTTTTTDPGTTDPGTTDPGTTTPTPLFQAPATALEGNAAFDHISQYFLNARFTNCVAGWPNCPATAPVVERYVHCPDGSWQYHRESSISGADIHSYYTFSVTGASAAVDGSWAVSYTTSTGGNYSWQVAADGTVNGQYQYGSDPVEALGPFVWASTGC
;
A
#
# COMPACT_ATOMS: atom_id res chain seq x y z
N MET A 1 -70.41 8.14 26.14
CA MET A 1 -69.33 9.10 25.82
C MET A 1 -68.00 8.44 26.16
N ALA A 2 -67.24 7.99 25.16
CA ALA A 2 -65.93 7.37 25.36
C ALA A 2 -64.86 8.31 24.77
N SER A 3 -64.08 8.95 25.64
CA SER A 3 -62.96 9.82 25.26
C SER A 3 -61.76 8.96 24.84
N VAL A 4 -61.37 9.07 23.58
CA VAL A 4 -60.13 8.50 23.05
C VAL A 4 -59.00 9.48 23.34
N VAL A 5 -58.11 9.11 24.27
CA VAL A 5 -56.89 9.87 24.58
C VAL A 5 -55.81 9.44 23.59
N ALA A 6 -55.49 10.32 22.63
CA ALA A 6 -54.39 10.12 21.70
C ALA A 6 -53.05 10.40 22.42
N ALA A 7 -52.28 9.36 22.69
CA ALA A 7 -50.92 9.49 23.22
C ALA A 7 -49.97 9.97 22.11
N LEU A 8 -49.62 11.27 22.13
CA LEU A 8 -48.52 11.80 21.33
C LEU A 8 -47.21 11.18 21.84
N SER A 9 -46.65 10.24 21.08
CA SER A 9 -45.32 9.70 21.31
C SER A 9 -44.28 10.79 21.00
N TYR A 10 -43.62 11.30 22.03
CA TYR A 10 -42.49 12.21 21.91
C TYR A 10 -41.31 11.44 21.32
N MET A 11 -41.09 11.52 20.00
CA MET A 11 -39.88 10.95 19.39
C MET A 11 -38.71 11.87 19.74
N PRO A 12 -37.70 11.42 20.51
CA PRO A 12 -36.53 12.23 20.78
C PRO A 12 -35.83 12.55 19.46
N ALA A 13 -35.55 13.83 19.22
CA ALA A 13 -34.79 14.27 18.07
C ALA A 13 -33.47 13.50 18.01
N ALA A 14 -33.25 12.75 16.92
CA ALA A 14 -32.04 11.97 16.75
C ALA A 14 -30.81 12.87 16.92
N ALA A 15 -30.02 12.62 17.96
CA ALA A 15 -28.79 13.33 18.22
C ALA A 15 -27.90 13.20 16.98
N HIS A 16 -27.65 14.33 16.31
CA HIS A 16 -26.85 14.34 15.09
C HIS A 16 -25.43 13.94 15.48
N ALA A 17 -24.98 12.78 15.00
CA ALA A 17 -23.64 12.30 15.27
C ALA A 17 -22.60 13.35 14.85
N ALA A 18 -21.66 13.65 15.75
CA ALA A 18 -20.62 14.65 15.48
C ALA A 18 -19.87 14.31 14.17
N PRO A 19 -19.54 15.32 13.35
CA PRO A 19 -18.95 15.08 12.04
C PRO A 19 -17.55 14.46 12.18
N ALA A 20 -17.24 13.47 11.32
CA ALA A 20 -15.95 12.77 11.37
C ALA A 20 -14.75 13.73 11.23
N ARG A 21 -13.68 13.46 11.98
CA ARG A 21 -12.39 14.18 11.86
C ARG A 21 -11.47 13.41 10.92
N PHE A 22 -10.68 14.13 10.14
CA PHE A 22 -9.79 13.55 9.13
C PHE A 22 -8.33 13.88 9.41
N THR A 23 -7.46 12.92 9.15
CA THR A 23 -6.01 13.09 9.03
C THR A 23 -5.57 12.73 7.61
N ALA A 24 -4.41 13.26 7.20
CA ALA A 24 -3.82 12.98 5.90
C ALA A 24 -2.34 12.65 6.05
N LYS A 25 -1.89 11.62 5.34
CA LYS A 25 -0.46 11.40 5.05
C LYS A 25 -0.23 11.75 3.59
N THR A 26 0.67 12.69 3.33
CA THR A 26 0.97 13.17 1.97
C THR A 26 2.41 12.86 1.58
N THR A 27 2.59 12.29 0.40
CA THR A 27 3.91 11.95 -0.13
C THR A 27 4.11 12.50 -1.54
N VAL A 28 5.32 12.95 -1.87
CA VAL A 28 5.76 13.14 -3.27
C VAL A 28 6.36 11.83 -3.76
N VAL A 29 5.97 11.40 -4.95
CA VAL A 29 6.43 10.17 -5.60
C VAL A 29 6.95 10.54 -6.99
N ASP A 30 8.17 10.13 -7.31
CA ASP A 30 8.71 10.26 -8.66
C ASP A 30 7.97 9.31 -9.62
N ALA A 31 7.69 9.78 -10.83
CA ALA A 31 7.02 9.02 -11.87
C ALA A 31 7.67 9.34 -13.22
N THR A 32 7.55 8.43 -14.19
CA THR A 32 8.07 8.68 -15.55
C THR A 32 7.50 9.99 -16.09
N GLY A 33 8.39 10.93 -16.44
CA GLY A 33 8.01 12.26 -16.95
C GLY A 33 7.67 13.32 -15.90
N GLY A 34 7.73 13.05 -14.59
CA GLY A 34 7.48 14.08 -13.57
C GLY A 34 7.36 13.57 -12.14
N VAL A 35 6.49 14.21 -11.36
CA VAL A 35 6.20 13.80 -9.96
C VAL A 35 4.71 13.74 -9.71
N ARG A 36 4.28 12.98 -8.70
CA ARG A 36 2.89 12.95 -8.23
C ARG A 36 2.83 13.21 -6.74
N ILE A 37 1.74 13.83 -6.29
CA ILE A 37 1.42 13.91 -4.87
C ILE A 37 0.35 12.86 -4.58
N VAL A 38 0.62 12.02 -3.57
CA VAL A 38 -0.31 11.02 -3.07
C VAL A 38 -0.76 11.43 -1.67
N ALA A 39 -2.07 11.44 -1.43
CA ALA A 39 -2.68 11.69 -0.13
C ALA A 39 -3.47 10.46 0.33
N ILE A 40 -3.11 9.90 1.47
CA ILE A 40 -3.88 8.86 2.15
C ILE A 40 -4.70 9.55 3.24
N LEU A 41 -6.02 9.44 3.14
CA LEU A 41 -6.95 10.05 4.09
C LEU A 41 -7.50 9.00 5.05
N THR A 42 -7.47 9.31 6.34
CA THR A 42 -8.00 8.46 7.41
C THR A 42 -8.97 9.28 8.26
N ALA A 43 -10.11 8.70 8.60
CA ALA A 43 -11.07 9.27 9.53
C ALA A 43 -10.91 8.66 10.92
N ASN A 44 -11.29 9.39 11.95
CA ASN A 44 -11.27 8.88 13.34
C ASN A 44 -12.34 7.81 13.61
N ARG A 45 -13.30 7.62 12.70
CA ARG A 45 -14.35 6.60 12.76
C ARG A 45 -14.72 6.09 11.37
N SER A 46 -15.46 4.99 11.33
CA SER A 46 -16.03 4.47 10.09
C SER A 46 -16.96 5.50 9.45
N LEU A 47 -16.87 5.63 8.12
CA LEU A 47 -17.58 6.66 7.37
C LEU A 47 -18.80 6.11 6.66
N ALA A 48 -19.95 6.75 6.88
CA ALA A 48 -21.10 6.57 6.01
C ALA A 48 -20.80 7.13 4.61
N VAL A 49 -21.49 6.65 3.57
CA VAL A 49 -21.27 7.06 2.18
C VAL A 49 -21.39 8.58 1.99
N ALA A 50 -22.31 9.22 2.72
CA ALA A 50 -22.54 10.66 2.67
C ALA A 50 -21.40 11.50 3.27
N GLU A 51 -20.61 10.92 4.18
CA GLU A 51 -19.51 11.58 4.89
C GLU A 51 -18.18 11.46 4.14
N ARG A 52 -18.13 10.71 3.05
CA ARG A 52 -16.90 10.50 2.28
C ARG A 52 -16.56 11.75 1.46
N PRO A 53 -15.29 12.20 1.44
CA PRO A 53 -14.87 13.32 0.61
C PRO A 53 -15.22 13.09 -0.86
N ARG A 54 -15.79 14.07 -1.56
CA ARG A 54 -16.09 13.98 -3.00
C ARG A 54 -14.91 14.42 -3.84
N THR A 55 -14.25 15.49 -3.43
CA THR A 55 -13.05 16.01 -4.09
C THR A 55 -11.97 16.29 -3.06
N VAL A 56 -10.74 16.06 -3.47
CA VAL A 56 -9.54 16.33 -2.70
C VAL A 56 -8.63 17.15 -3.60
N SER A 57 -8.06 18.22 -3.05
CA SER A 57 -7.15 19.09 -3.80
C SER A 57 -5.99 19.52 -2.91
N VAL A 58 -4.85 19.79 -3.53
CA VAL A 58 -3.64 20.28 -2.85
C VAL A 58 -3.22 21.62 -3.43
N ARG A 59 -2.88 22.58 -2.57
CA ARG A 59 -2.36 23.88 -3.00
C ARG A 59 -0.83 23.82 -3.18
N LEU A 60 -0.38 24.10 -4.39
CA LEU A 60 1.02 24.17 -4.82
C LEU A 60 1.38 25.63 -5.14
N GLY A 61 1.78 26.39 -4.10
CA GLY A 61 1.99 27.83 -4.21
C GLY A 61 0.68 28.58 -4.49
N THR A 62 0.58 29.22 -5.65
CA THR A 62 -0.63 29.93 -6.11
C THR A 62 -1.63 29.03 -6.81
N ARG A 63 -1.23 27.81 -7.20
CA ARG A 63 -2.10 26.88 -7.93
C ARG A 63 -2.73 25.86 -6.99
N THR A 64 -3.92 25.39 -7.34
CA THR A 64 -4.58 24.26 -6.67
C THR A 64 -4.72 23.13 -7.66
N VAL A 65 -4.27 21.94 -7.28
CA VAL A 65 -4.31 20.74 -8.13
C VAL A 65 -5.29 19.73 -7.53
N ALA A 66 -6.20 19.23 -8.35
CA ALA A 66 -7.13 18.18 -7.94
C ALA A 66 -6.42 16.82 -7.86
N LEU A 67 -6.84 16.00 -6.88
CA LEU A 67 -6.42 14.62 -6.76
C LEU A 67 -7.58 13.70 -7.19
N THR A 68 -7.23 12.66 -7.95
CA THR A 68 -8.11 11.58 -8.37
C THR A 68 -8.02 10.44 -7.37
N ARG A 69 -9.17 9.88 -6.99
CA ARG A 69 -9.22 8.73 -6.08
C ARG A 69 -8.71 7.46 -6.77
N LEU A 70 -7.80 6.75 -6.11
CA LEU A 70 -7.21 5.48 -6.56
C LEU A 70 -7.97 4.27 -6.05
N ALA A 71 -8.16 4.21 -4.73
CA ALA A 71 -8.80 3.08 -4.07
C ALA A 71 -10.11 3.54 -3.44
N ARG A 72 -11.18 2.76 -3.67
CA ARG A 72 -12.46 2.99 -3.00
C ARG A 72 -12.31 2.62 -1.51
N PRO A 73 -12.89 3.41 -0.59
CA PRO A 73 -12.99 3.03 0.82
C PRO A 73 -13.72 1.70 0.96
N LEU A 74 -13.13 0.76 1.71
CA LEU A 74 -13.83 -0.47 2.11
C LEU A 74 -15.08 -0.11 2.93
N PRO A 75 -16.19 -0.86 2.81
CA PRO A 75 -17.34 -0.73 3.70
C PRO A 75 -16.88 -0.88 5.16
N GLY A 76 -17.39 -0.02 6.05
CA GLY A 76 -17.02 -0.05 7.48
C GLY A 76 -15.60 0.42 7.83
N GLY A 77 -14.74 0.71 6.85
CA GLY A 77 -13.36 1.15 7.09
C GLY A 77 -13.26 2.62 7.54
N ARG A 78 -12.20 2.92 8.33
CA ARG A 78 -11.80 4.30 8.69
C ARG A 78 -11.07 5.02 7.55
N ARG A 79 -10.59 4.29 6.55
CA ARG A 79 -9.83 4.86 5.42
C ARG A 79 -10.77 5.58 4.45
N ALA A 80 -10.57 6.87 4.23
CA ALA A 80 -11.37 7.71 3.33
C ALA A 80 -10.84 7.71 1.87
N GLY A 81 -9.93 6.79 1.56
CA GLY A 81 -9.36 6.53 0.25
C GLY A 81 -7.93 7.04 0.09
N THR A 82 -7.28 6.53 -0.96
CA THR A 82 -6.01 7.07 -1.47
C THR A 82 -6.31 7.95 -2.67
N TRP A 83 -5.70 9.12 -2.71
CA TRP A 83 -5.91 10.13 -3.74
C TRP A 83 -4.57 10.50 -4.37
N ARG A 84 -4.51 10.70 -5.69
CA ARG A 84 -3.28 11.05 -6.41
C ARG A 84 -3.50 12.23 -7.35
N THR A 85 -2.52 13.10 -7.52
CA THR A 85 -2.53 14.04 -8.64
C THR A 85 -2.27 13.31 -9.97
N ALA A 86 -2.58 13.95 -11.10
CA ALA A 86 -1.93 13.63 -12.36
C ALA A 86 -0.40 13.84 -12.25
N ILE A 87 0.35 13.39 -13.27
CA ILE A 87 1.79 13.69 -13.35
C ILE A 87 1.96 15.20 -13.43
N LEU A 88 2.70 15.75 -12.47
CA LEU A 88 3.08 17.15 -12.42
C LEU A 88 4.37 17.32 -13.20
N THR A 89 4.37 18.28 -14.12
CA THR A 89 5.49 18.60 -15.01
C THR A 89 5.80 20.10 -14.94
N GLY A 90 6.94 20.52 -15.49
CA GLY A 90 7.34 21.93 -15.56
C GLY A 90 7.20 22.69 -14.24
N ALA A 91 6.44 23.80 -14.26
CA ALA A 91 6.25 24.66 -13.10
C ALA A 91 5.53 23.99 -11.92
N THR A 92 4.55 23.10 -12.17
CA THR A 92 3.83 22.41 -11.08
C THR A 92 4.69 21.32 -10.45
N ARG A 93 5.57 20.67 -11.22
CA ARG A 93 6.63 19.80 -10.68
C ARG A 93 7.53 20.58 -9.74
N LYS A 94 8.07 21.71 -10.19
CA LYS A 94 8.96 22.57 -9.37
C LYS A 94 8.26 23.01 -8.07
N ALA A 95 6.99 23.41 -8.15
CA ALA A 95 6.21 23.80 -6.98
C ALA A 95 5.95 22.64 -6.01
N ALA A 96 5.69 21.43 -6.51
CA ALA A 96 5.52 20.24 -5.67
C ALA A 96 6.82 19.85 -4.96
N LEU A 97 7.95 19.86 -5.68
CA LEU A 97 9.27 19.58 -5.11
C LEU A 97 9.66 20.62 -4.04
N ALA A 98 9.36 21.90 -4.25
CA ALA A 98 9.63 22.97 -3.29
C ALA A 98 8.80 22.87 -1.98
N LEU A 99 7.77 22.02 -1.97
CA LEU A 99 6.93 21.73 -0.81
C LEU A 99 7.39 20.49 -0.02
N ARG A 100 8.43 19.77 -0.45
CA ARG A 100 9.03 18.66 0.31
C ARG A 100 9.43 19.13 1.71
N GLY A 101 9.06 18.35 2.73
CA GLY A 101 9.24 18.68 4.15
C GLY A 101 8.29 19.77 4.69
N LYS A 102 7.47 20.41 3.85
CA LYS A 102 6.56 21.49 4.24
C LYS A 102 5.13 20.99 4.40
N ARG A 103 4.25 21.86 4.90
CA ARG A 103 2.83 21.55 5.14
C ARG A 103 1.89 22.18 4.11
N PRO A 104 1.65 21.56 2.94
CA PRO A 104 0.70 22.10 1.97
C PRO A 104 -0.73 22.09 2.51
N PHE A 105 -1.59 22.93 1.94
CA PHE A 105 -3.02 22.88 2.20
C PHE A 105 -3.65 21.77 1.37
N VAL A 106 -4.27 20.79 2.05
CA VAL A 106 -5.07 19.74 1.42
C VAL A 106 -6.53 19.99 1.75
N THR A 107 -7.33 20.36 0.76
CA THR A 107 -8.75 20.68 0.95
C THR A 107 -9.63 19.50 0.53
N LEU A 108 -10.48 19.07 1.46
CA LEU A 108 -11.50 18.04 1.30
C LEU A 108 -12.86 18.72 1.14
N ARG A 109 -13.59 18.41 0.07
CA ARG A 109 -14.99 18.87 -0.10
C ARG A 109 -15.95 17.69 -0.01
N PHE A 110 -17.11 17.94 0.58
CA PHE A 110 -18.14 16.96 0.87
C PHE A 110 -19.46 17.37 0.20
N ARG A 111 -20.41 16.43 0.10
CA ARG A 111 -21.71 16.72 -0.52
C ARG A 111 -22.63 17.57 0.37
N LYS A 112 -22.66 17.27 1.68
CA LYS A 112 -23.60 17.86 2.64
C LYS A 112 -22.90 18.49 3.86
N ARG A 113 -21.61 18.80 3.74
CA ARG A 113 -20.79 19.35 4.83
C ARG A 113 -19.83 20.40 4.30
N ALA A 114 -19.53 21.39 5.13
CA ALA A 114 -18.46 22.36 4.91
C ALA A 114 -17.12 21.69 4.55
N ALA A 115 -16.34 22.37 3.72
CA ALA A 115 -15.01 21.90 3.33
C ALA A 115 -14.07 21.86 4.54
N VAL A 116 -13.17 20.89 4.56
CA VAL A 116 -12.14 20.74 5.60
C VAL A 116 -10.79 20.93 4.94
N THR A 117 -9.91 21.73 5.57
CA THR A 117 -8.54 21.90 5.09
C THR A 117 -7.56 21.33 6.10
N LEU A 118 -6.67 20.47 5.62
CA LEU A 118 -5.64 19.80 6.38
C LEU A 118 -4.26 20.39 6.01
N ARG A 119 -3.32 20.30 6.96
CA ARG A 119 -1.91 20.72 6.77
C ARG A 119 -0.94 19.58 7.10
N PRO A 120 -1.00 18.45 6.36
CA PRO A 120 -0.08 17.34 6.54
C PRO A 120 1.33 17.72 6.10
N VAL A 121 2.36 17.06 6.65
CA VAL A 121 3.73 17.20 6.12
C VAL A 121 3.82 16.42 4.80
N LEU A 122 4.37 17.06 3.78
CA LEU A 122 4.63 16.44 2.48
C LEU A 122 6.02 15.80 2.52
N VAL A 123 6.06 14.49 2.72
CA VAL A 123 7.32 13.74 2.80
C VAL A 123 7.70 13.16 1.44
N ASP A 124 8.98 12.93 1.22
CA ASP A 124 9.41 12.12 0.09
C ASP A 124 9.06 10.66 0.35
N LYS A 125 8.54 9.98 -0.66
CA LYS A 125 8.44 8.53 -0.63
C LYS A 125 9.81 7.94 -1.00
N THR A 126 10.83 8.25 -0.21
CA THR A 126 11.93 7.30 -0.01
C THR A 126 11.34 6.14 0.78
N THR A 127 11.70 4.92 0.45
CA THR A 127 11.19 3.67 1.04
C THR A 127 11.58 3.55 2.51
N THR A 128 10.95 4.32 3.41
CA THR A 128 10.87 4.07 4.85
C THR A 128 10.00 5.16 5.49
N THR A 129 8.99 4.78 6.26
CA THR A 129 8.42 5.67 7.28
C THR A 129 8.53 4.94 8.60
N THR A 130 9.54 5.29 9.39
CA THR A 130 9.61 4.97 10.82
C THR A 130 9.05 6.17 11.57
N ASP A 131 8.17 5.92 12.54
CA ASP A 131 7.64 6.93 13.48
C ASP A 131 8.75 7.34 14.48
N PRO A 132 8.67 8.52 15.13
CA PRO A 132 9.76 9.08 15.90
C PRO A 132 9.74 8.53 17.34
N GLY A 133 10.75 7.75 17.69
CA GLY A 133 11.05 7.36 19.07
C GLY A 133 12.44 7.84 19.47
N THR A 134 12.48 8.85 20.34
CA THR A 134 13.52 9.17 21.34
C THR A 134 14.98 9.32 20.89
N THR A 135 15.49 10.54 21.09
CA THR A 135 16.88 11.01 21.08
C THR A 135 17.82 10.19 21.96
N ASP A 136 19.04 9.97 21.46
CA ASP A 136 20.28 9.92 22.24
C ASP A 136 21.41 10.61 21.43
N PRO A 137 22.28 11.46 22.02
CA PRO A 137 23.29 12.21 21.29
C PRO A 137 24.63 11.47 21.29
N GLY A 138 25.06 11.01 20.12
CA GLY A 138 26.38 10.38 19.98
C GLY A 138 26.96 10.58 18.58
N THR A 139 27.85 11.58 18.47
CA THR A 139 29.00 11.71 17.56
C THR A 139 28.84 11.31 16.08
N THR A 140 28.95 12.32 15.22
CA THR A 140 28.93 12.25 13.75
C THR A 140 30.31 11.85 13.22
N ASP A 141 30.36 10.79 12.41
CA ASP A 141 31.45 10.50 11.48
C ASP A 141 30.88 10.56 10.05
N PRO A 142 31.47 11.27 9.08
CA PRO A 142 30.88 11.43 7.75
C PRO A 142 31.40 10.34 6.81
N GLY A 143 30.50 9.43 6.39
CA GLY A 143 30.69 8.69 5.15
C GLY A 143 30.49 7.20 5.27
N THR A 144 29.29 6.77 4.92
CA THR A 144 28.89 5.58 4.13
C THR A 144 27.51 5.21 4.65
N THR A 145 26.45 5.70 4.02
CA THR A 145 25.10 5.16 4.27
C THR A 145 25.07 3.76 3.66
N THR A 146 25.56 2.77 4.40
CA THR A 146 25.28 1.36 4.10
C THR A 146 23.75 1.25 4.04
N PRO A 147 23.17 0.82 2.91
CA PRO A 147 21.73 0.66 2.84
C PRO A 147 21.31 -0.28 3.96
N THR A 148 20.38 0.16 4.80
CA THR A 148 19.81 -0.70 5.84
C THR A 148 19.22 -1.92 5.13
N PRO A 149 19.62 -3.14 5.50
CA PRO A 149 19.13 -4.35 4.84
C PRO A 149 17.61 -4.43 5.02
N LEU A 150 16.92 -4.86 3.95
CA LEU A 150 15.46 -4.93 3.92
C LEU A 150 14.92 -6.00 4.87
N PHE A 151 15.72 -7.04 5.12
CA PHE A 151 15.41 -8.17 5.97
C PHE A 151 16.44 -8.27 7.08
N GLN A 152 16.02 -8.71 8.26
CA GLN A 152 16.93 -9.05 9.33
C GLN A 152 17.65 -10.35 8.97
N ALA A 153 18.98 -10.29 8.87
CA ALA A 153 19.78 -11.48 8.70
C ALA A 153 19.78 -12.34 9.97
N PRO A 154 19.63 -13.67 9.87
CA PRO A 154 19.86 -14.57 10.98
C PRO A 154 21.36 -14.64 11.33
N ALA A 155 21.69 -14.98 12.58
CA ALA A 155 23.08 -15.11 13.02
C ALA A 155 23.83 -16.27 12.33
N THR A 156 23.10 -17.31 11.92
CA THR A 156 23.58 -18.46 11.16
C THR A 156 22.58 -18.79 10.05
N ALA A 157 23.00 -19.52 9.03
CA ALA A 157 22.05 -20.02 8.03
C ALA A 157 20.99 -20.92 8.69
N LEU A 158 19.73 -20.76 8.27
CA LEU A 158 18.58 -21.51 8.76
C LEU A 158 17.94 -22.30 7.62
N GLU A 159 17.35 -23.44 7.94
CA GLU A 159 16.62 -24.31 7.01
C GLU A 159 15.30 -24.82 7.65
N GLY A 160 14.36 -25.24 6.81
CA GLY A 160 13.10 -25.85 7.22
C GLY A 160 12.22 -24.92 8.08
N ASN A 161 11.63 -25.44 9.15
CA ASN A 161 10.71 -24.69 10.00
C ASN A 161 11.38 -23.48 10.66
N ALA A 162 12.64 -23.62 11.11
CA ALA A 162 13.37 -22.52 11.74
C ALA A 162 13.61 -21.36 10.76
N ALA A 163 13.90 -21.67 9.49
CA ALA A 163 13.97 -20.65 8.44
C ALA A 163 12.59 -20.02 8.22
N PHE A 164 11.54 -20.83 8.11
CA PHE A 164 10.19 -20.32 7.87
C PHE A 164 9.73 -19.38 8.98
N ASP A 165 9.91 -19.74 10.25
CA ASP A 165 9.56 -18.90 11.39
C ASP A 165 10.27 -17.54 11.30
N HIS A 166 11.56 -17.53 10.96
CA HIS A 166 12.36 -16.31 10.78
C HIS A 166 11.85 -15.42 9.63
N ILE A 167 11.54 -16.01 8.47
CA ILE A 167 11.14 -15.27 7.27
C ILE A 167 9.64 -15.00 7.20
N SER A 168 8.82 -15.65 8.04
CA SER A 168 7.36 -15.56 7.99
C SER A 168 6.87 -14.12 8.09
N GLN A 169 7.51 -13.26 8.88
CA GLN A 169 7.22 -11.83 8.98
C GLN A 169 7.47 -11.04 7.68
N TYR A 170 8.34 -11.56 6.80
CA TYR A 170 8.65 -10.96 5.50
C TYR A 170 7.90 -11.62 4.36
N PHE A 171 7.56 -12.89 4.49
CA PHE A 171 6.84 -13.64 3.46
C PHE A 171 5.33 -13.51 3.62
N LEU A 172 4.80 -13.70 4.82
CA LEU A 172 3.40 -13.47 5.12
C LEU A 172 3.12 -11.96 5.10
N ASN A 173 2.03 -11.59 4.44
CA ASN A 173 1.66 -10.22 4.12
C ASN A 173 2.62 -9.52 3.12
N ALA A 174 3.31 -10.27 2.26
CA ALA A 174 4.09 -9.73 1.17
C ALA A 174 3.45 -9.95 -0.20
N ARG A 175 3.97 -9.21 -1.18
CA ARG A 175 3.77 -9.49 -2.59
C ARG A 175 5.08 -9.51 -3.33
N PHE A 176 5.12 -10.35 -4.35
CA PHE A 176 6.14 -10.33 -5.38
C PHE A 176 5.50 -9.75 -6.63
N THR A 177 6.08 -8.68 -7.16
CA THR A 177 5.51 -7.99 -8.30
C THR A 177 6.57 -7.34 -9.18
N ASN A 178 6.31 -7.29 -10.48
CA ASN A 178 7.10 -6.49 -11.42
C ASN A 178 6.68 -5.00 -11.40
N CYS A 179 5.72 -4.63 -10.53
CA CYS A 179 5.22 -3.26 -10.41
C CYS A 179 4.92 -2.85 -8.96
N VAL A 180 5.94 -2.34 -8.27
CA VAL A 180 5.82 -1.82 -6.89
C VAL A 180 4.83 -0.64 -6.78
N ALA A 181 4.73 0.18 -7.83
CA ALA A 181 3.80 1.31 -7.87
C ALA A 181 2.32 0.89 -7.88
N GLY A 182 2.05 -0.37 -8.22
CA GLY A 182 0.74 -0.93 -8.44
C GLY A 182 0.07 -0.41 -9.71
N TRP A 183 -0.75 -1.24 -10.33
CA TRP A 183 -1.57 -0.85 -11.46
C TRP A 183 -2.50 0.34 -11.14
N PRO A 184 -2.76 1.27 -12.08
CA PRO A 184 -2.19 1.39 -13.43
C PRO A 184 -0.94 2.28 -13.50
N ASN A 185 -0.13 2.34 -12.43
CA ASN A 185 1.07 3.20 -12.35
C ASN A 185 2.37 2.47 -12.69
N CYS A 186 2.27 1.33 -13.35
CA CYS A 186 3.44 0.52 -13.65
C CYS A 186 4.31 1.19 -14.69
N PRO A 187 5.63 0.92 -14.67
CA PRO A 187 6.52 1.40 -15.74
C PRO A 187 5.95 0.99 -17.09
N ALA A 188 6.06 1.85 -18.10
CA ALA A 188 5.59 1.54 -19.45
C ALA A 188 6.30 0.30 -20.05
N THR A 189 7.45 -0.06 -19.51
CA THR A 189 8.22 -1.28 -19.83
C THR A 189 7.63 -2.56 -19.24
N ALA A 190 6.65 -2.46 -18.33
CA ALA A 190 5.90 -3.58 -17.76
C ALA A 190 4.43 -3.48 -18.19
N PRO A 191 4.10 -3.76 -19.47
CA PRO A 191 2.73 -3.64 -19.99
C PRO A 191 1.76 -4.63 -19.34
N VAL A 192 2.29 -5.72 -18.80
CA VAL A 192 1.60 -6.73 -18.01
C VAL A 192 2.15 -6.66 -16.58
N VAL A 193 1.25 -6.54 -15.62
CA VAL A 193 1.56 -6.56 -14.19
C VAL A 193 1.27 -7.93 -13.65
N GLU A 194 2.27 -8.52 -13.03
CA GLU A 194 2.11 -9.76 -12.28
C GLU A 194 2.28 -9.46 -10.79
N ARG A 195 1.40 -10.06 -9.99
CA ARG A 195 1.41 -9.92 -8.55
C ARG A 195 1.03 -11.25 -7.90
N TYR A 196 1.95 -11.77 -7.10
CA TYR A 196 1.72 -12.88 -6.19
C TYR A 196 1.59 -12.29 -4.80
N VAL A 197 0.49 -12.57 -4.08
CA VAL A 197 0.23 -12.07 -2.73
C VAL A 197 0.12 -13.27 -1.79
N HIS A 198 0.82 -13.17 -0.65
CA HIS A 198 0.84 -14.19 0.38
C HIS A 198 0.29 -13.58 1.66
N CYS A 199 -0.86 -14.03 2.13
CA CYS A 199 -1.49 -13.47 3.31
C CYS A 199 -1.25 -14.33 4.57
N PRO A 200 -1.29 -13.73 5.78
CA PRO A 200 -1.06 -14.46 7.03
C PRO A 200 -2.06 -15.58 7.32
N ASP A 201 -3.25 -15.56 6.72
CA ASP A 201 -4.28 -16.59 6.84
C ASP A 201 -4.04 -17.81 5.92
N GLY A 202 -2.90 -17.85 5.23
CA GLY A 202 -2.58 -18.89 4.25
C GLY A 202 -3.27 -18.70 2.90
N SER A 203 -3.97 -17.57 2.68
CA SER A 203 -4.51 -17.26 1.37
C SER A 203 -3.42 -16.78 0.41
N TRP A 204 -3.57 -17.19 -0.84
CA TRP A 204 -2.69 -16.89 -1.96
C TRP A 204 -3.49 -16.22 -3.06
N GLN A 205 -2.93 -15.17 -3.64
CA GLN A 205 -3.57 -14.46 -4.75
C GLN A 205 -2.58 -14.27 -5.88
N TYR A 206 -3.01 -14.55 -7.10
CA TYR A 206 -2.30 -14.20 -8.31
C TYR A 206 -3.12 -13.25 -9.16
N HIS A 207 -2.48 -12.17 -9.59
CA HIS A 207 -3.07 -11.21 -10.50
C HIS A 207 -2.16 -11.00 -11.69
N ARG A 208 -2.73 -11.09 -12.90
CA ARG A 208 -2.12 -10.64 -14.14
C ARG A 208 -3.00 -9.58 -14.74
N GLU A 209 -2.57 -8.32 -14.69
CA GLU A 209 -3.32 -7.17 -15.19
C GLU A 209 -2.60 -6.59 -16.41
N SER A 210 -3.28 -6.38 -17.54
CA SER A 210 -2.64 -5.94 -18.79
C SER A 210 -3.18 -4.62 -19.32
N SER A 211 -2.29 -3.76 -19.83
CA SER A 211 -2.67 -2.56 -20.63
C SER A 211 -2.91 -2.89 -22.09
N ILE A 212 -2.32 -3.98 -22.55
CA ILE A 212 -2.31 -4.41 -23.95
C ILE A 212 -3.28 -5.59 -24.02
N SER A 213 -4.32 -5.44 -24.84
CA SER A 213 -5.45 -6.37 -25.04
C SER A 213 -5.27 -7.79 -24.47
N GLY A 214 -6.18 -8.18 -23.57
CA GLY A 214 -6.24 -9.50 -22.94
C GLY A 214 -7.20 -9.46 -21.74
N ALA A 215 -7.67 -10.62 -21.28
CA ALA A 215 -8.43 -10.69 -20.03
C ALA A 215 -7.46 -10.59 -18.84
N ASP A 216 -7.81 -9.76 -17.87
CA ASP A 216 -7.13 -9.78 -16.57
C ASP A 216 -7.39 -11.13 -15.90
N ILE A 217 -6.35 -11.68 -15.27
CA ILE A 217 -6.44 -12.95 -14.53
C ILE A 217 -6.40 -12.63 -13.05
N HIS A 218 -7.34 -13.20 -12.31
CA HIS A 218 -7.40 -13.13 -10.85
C HIS A 218 -7.67 -14.52 -10.30
N SER A 219 -6.69 -15.06 -9.60
CA SER A 219 -6.74 -16.39 -9.01
C SER A 219 -6.59 -16.27 -7.50
N TYR A 220 -7.43 -16.99 -6.76
CA TYR A 220 -7.47 -16.99 -5.30
C TYR A 220 -7.48 -18.42 -4.81
N TYR A 221 -6.46 -18.79 -4.04
CA TYR A 221 -6.27 -20.13 -3.51
C TYR A 221 -5.73 -20.06 -2.09
N THR A 222 -5.42 -21.22 -1.51
CA THR A 222 -4.58 -21.30 -0.32
C THR A 222 -3.23 -21.88 -0.70
N PHE A 223 -2.24 -21.71 0.18
CA PHE A 223 -0.92 -22.31 0.02
C PHE A 223 -0.46 -23.04 1.29
N SER A 224 0.41 -24.03 1.10
CA SER A 224 1.07 -24.77 2.17
C SER A 224 2.58 -24.78 1.91
N VAL A 225 3.35 -24.26 2.86
CA VAL A 225 4.82 -24.18 2.74
C VAL A 225 5.43 -25.57 2.82
N THR A 226 6.32 -25.87 1.89
CA THR A 226 7.01 -27.18 1.77
C THR A 226 8.51 -27.09 2.02
N GLY A 227 9.09 -25.89 2.00
CA GLY A 227 10.50 -25.67 2.35
C GLY A 227 10.81 -24.19 2.50
N ALA A 228 11.82 -23.87 3.30
CA ALA A 228 12.32 -22.52 3.49
C ALA A 228 13.81 -22.55 3.86
N SER A 229 14.54 -21.53 3.44
CA SER A 229 15.92 -21.29 3.84
C SER A 229 16.16 -19.79 4.06
N ALA A 230 17.08 -19.46 4.98
CA ALA A 230 17.49 -18.08 5.23
C ALA A 230 19.00 -18.01 5.42
N ALA A 231 19.68 -17.19 4.62
CA ALA A 231 21.13 -17.04 4.64
C ALA A 231 21.56 -15.86 5.53
N VAL A 232 22.82 -15.89 5.99
CA VAL A 232 23.40 -14.88 6.89
C VAL A 232 23.57 -13.49 6.26
N ASP A 233 23.41 -13.37 4.93
CA ASP A 233 23.40 -12.10 4.23
C ASP A 233 21.99 -11.43 4.22
N GLY A 234 20.99 -12.11 4.78
CA GLY A 234 19.60 -11.66 4.80
C GLY A 234 18.78 -12.07 3.58
N SER A 235 19.37 -12.77 2.61
CA SER A 235 18.62 -13.43 1.54
C SER A 235 17.89 -14.67 2.07
N TRP A 236 16.81 -15.05 1.40
CA TRP A 236 16.01 -16.20 1.81
C TRP A 236 15.28 -16.83 0.63
N ALA A 237 14.85 -18.07 0.81
CA ALA A 237 14.02 -18.77 -0.15
C ALA A 237 12.83 -19.44 0.52
N VAL A 238 11.75 -19.62 -0.22
CA VAL A 238 10.56 -20.34 0.23
C VAL A 238 9.94 -21.10 -0.92
N SER A 239 9.53 -22.34 -0.65
CA SER A 239 8.78 -23.18 -1.56
C SER A 239 7.43 -23.55 -0.93
N TYR A 240 6.38 -23.57 -1.73
CA TYR A 240 5.05 -23.94 -1.28
C TYR A 240 4.23 -24.56 -2.41
N THR A 241 3.18 -25.28 -2.04
CA THR A 241 2.15 -25.74 -2.97
C THR A 241 0.87 -24.94 -2.79
N THR A 242 0.11 -24.75 -3.86
CA THR A 242 -1.23 -24.17 -3.79
C THR A 242 -2.30 -25.26 -3.72
N SER A 243 -3.50 -24.92 -3.28
CA SER A 243 -4.65 -25.86 -3.24
C SER A 243 -5.05 -26.44 -4.60
N THR A 244 -4.54 -25.87 -5.70
CA THR A 244 -4.72 -26.39 -7.07
C THR A 244 -3.67 -27.43 -7.46
N GLY A 245 -2.62 -27.63 -6.66
CA GLY A 245 -1.50 -28.51 -6.97
C GLY A 245 -0.31 -27.83 -7.67
N GLY A 246 -0.32 -26.49 -7.79
CA GLY A 246 0.81 -25.75 -8.31
C GLY A 246 1.94 -25.65 -7.29
N ASN A 247 3.17 -25.93 -7.70
CA ASN A 247 4.38 -25.80 -6.90
C ASN A 247 5.07 -24.48 -7.24
N TYR A 248 5.40 -23.69 -6.23
CA TYR A 248 6.12 -22.43 -6.39
C TYR A 248 7.39 -22.46 -5.54
N SER A 249 8.47 -21.91 -6.07
CA SER A 249 9.67 -21.59 -5.30
C SER A 249 10.07 -20.15 -5.55
N TRP A 250 10.56 -19.48 -4.51
CA TRP A 250 10.97 -18.08 -4.57
C TRP A 250 12.33 -17.93 -3.92
N GLN A 251 13.19 -17.16 -4.57
CA GLN A 251 14.49 -16.72 -4.05
C GLN A 251 14.45 -15.20 -3.93
N VAL A 252 14.68 -14.70 -2.72
CA VAL A 252 14.60 -13.28 -2.39
C VAL A 252 15.97 -12.83 -1.90
N ALA A 253 16.63 -11.98 -2.68
CA ALA A 253 17.90 -11.38 -2.33
C ALA A 253 17.70 -10.34 -1.21
N ALA A 254 18.77 -10.03 -0.46
CA ALA A 254 18.73 -9.10 0.67
C ALA A 254 18.26 -7.66 0.31
N ASP A 255 18.36 -7.29 -0.97
CA ASP A 255 17.88 -6.01 -1.51
C ASP A 255 16.39 -6.01 -1.90
N GLY A 256 15.71 -7.16 -1.78
CA GLY A 256 14.32 -7.35 -2.15
C GLY A 256 14.10 -7.76 -3.62
N THR A 257 15.15 -8.04 -4.39
CA THR A 257 15.00 -8.67 -5.71
C THR A 257 14.45 -10.08 -5.56
N VAL A 258 13.45 -10.44 -6.37
CA VAL A 258 12.76 -11.73 -6.28
C VAL A 258 12.81 -12.45 -7.63
N ASN A 259 13.26 -13.70 -7.61
CA ASN A 259 13.13 -14.64 -8.73
C ASN A 259 12.25 -15.80 -8.28
N GLY A 260 11.38 -16.28 -9.16
CA GLY A 260 10.50 -17.40 -8.86
C GLY A 260 10.60 -18.52 -9.86
N GLN A 261 10.03 -19.65 -9.48
CA GLN A 261 9.76 -20.76 -10.37
C GLN A 261 8.36 -21.30 -10.10
N TYR A 262 7.72 -21.83 -11.13
CA TYR A 262 6.42 -22.48 -11.07
C TYR A 262 6.47 -23.83 -11.77
N GLN A 263 5.76 -24.81 -11.22
CA GLN A 263 5.56 -26.11 -11.84
C GLN A 263 4.19 -26.68 -11.51
N TYR A 264 3.49 -27.22 -12.51
CA TYR A 264 2.24 -27.96 -12.34
C TYR A 264 2.39 -29.42 -12.76
N GLY A 265 2.19 -30.35 -11.82
CA GLY A 265 2.34 -31.78 -12.12
C GLY A 265 3.71 -32.12 -12.73
N SER A 266 3.70 -32.73 -13.92
CA SER A 266 4.90 -33.10 -14.69
C SER A 266 5.33 -32.03 -15.70
N ASP A 267 4.71 -30.86 -15.70
CA ASP A 267 5.03 -29.81 -16.66
C ASP A 267 6.47 -29.31 -16.44
N PRO A 268 7.11 -28.76 -17.50
CA PRO A 268 8.39 -28.09 -17.36
C PRO A 268 8.32 -26.95 -16.33
N VAL A 269 9.42 -26.74 -15.62
CA VAL A 269 9.53 -25.62 -14.67
C VAL A 269 9.55 -24.30 -15.43
N GLU A 270 8.61 -23.43 -15.12
CA GLU A 270 8.52 -22.07 -15.65
C GLU A 270 9.28 -21.11 -14.73
N ALA A 271 10.15 -20.29 -15.31
CA ALA A 271 10.79 -19.20 -14.58
C ALA A 271 9.82 -18.02 -14.43
N LEU A 272 9.68 -17.50 -13.21
CA LEU A 272 8.86 -16.34 -12.90
C LEU A 272 9.74 -15.13 -12.57
N GLY A 273 9.33 -13.95 -13.04
CA GLY A 273 10.02 -12.68 -12.76
C GLY A 273 10.89 -12.19 -13.92
N PRO A 274 11.75 -11.18 -13.67
CA PRO A 274 12.14 -10.67 -12.35
C PRO A 274 11.03 -9.90 -11.63
N PHE A 275 10.99 -10.02 -10.30
CA PHE A 275 10.07 -9.30 -9.43
C PHE A 275 10.81 -8.56 -8.32
N VAL A 276 10.05 -7.75 -7.58
CA VAL A 276 10.51 -7.07 -6.37
C VAL A 276 9.57 -7.42 -5.22
N TRP A 277 10.16 -7.65 -4.05
CA TRP A 277 9.46 -7.79 -2.79
C TRP A 277 8.82 -6.46 -2.40
N ALA A 278 7.56 -6.50 -2.00
CA ALA A 278 6.92 -5.37 -1.36
C ALA A 278 6.05 -5.85 -0.22
N SER A 279 6.15 -5.20 0.93
CA SER A 279 5.15 -5.36 1.98
C SER A 279 3.76 -4.98 1.45
N THR A 280 2.77 -5.70 1.94
CA THR A 280 1.36 -5.47 1.58
C THR A 280 0.54 -5.24 2.84
N GLY A 281 -0.73 -4.91 2.61
CA GLY A 281 -1.76 -5.21 3.57
C GLY A 281 -2.76 -6.08 2.82
N CYS A 282 -2.62 -7.39 2.97
CA CYS A 282 -3.82 -8.19 3.20
C CYS A 282 -4.54 -7.56 4.43
#